data_AF-A0AA38VJ64-F1
#
_entry.id   AF-A0AA38VJ64-F1
#
_cell.length_a   1.000
_cell.length_b   1.000
_cell.length_c   1.000
_cell.angle_alpha   90.00
_cell.angle_beta   90.00
_cell.angle_gamma   90.00
#
_symmetry.space_group_name_H-M   'P 1'
#
loop_
_entity.id
_entity.type
_entity.pdbx_description
1 polymer ?
#
loop_
_entity_poly.entity_id
_entity_poly.type
_entity_poly.pdbx_seq_one_letter_code
_entity_poly.pdbx_strand_id
1 'polypeptide(L)'
;MATDDIAGSQDQRSEPLTIRTTTASAQPPSPLPQDASSSSSSSSSSSSGNFDIVATYTSLLASDPDISMPVAAIEALIALLGATPATTAMETVSVIKTHAAILRSAVPNPIPLEAGTDLFQQYLLRSLKGQTAGGPALGFDETREHLLANSRLFADRAKAAREQIARRGARYVRDGSVVLAAGGSRTVKTLLLRAADAHVARWGCARFKVVYVMDGSRDCVPAVAALRAKGVPVAEIPEAAMAYSLAAARVDMAFVGTEVVVQNGGLLSRMGTFQLATLCKSLGVPFYVAAETHKIVRVYPLSQADLPRCGVRQDVLQFKTGQDLEEEAPEKNPLSVAGEKVEDPLSLEGQKGKAAPVDYTPPELVSSIITEQGVKMPAAVYDLLLDIYT
;
A
#
# COMPACT_ATOMS: atom_id res chain seq x y z
N MET A 1 18.80 -41.95 -69.31
CA MET A 1 18.68 -43.30 -68.73
C MET A 1 18.69 -43.11 -67.23
N ALA A 2 17.54 -43.04 -66.59
CA ALA A 2 16.68 -44.14 -66.13
C ALA A 2 16.69 -44.04 -64.59
N THR A 3 15.71 -43.40 -63.97
CA THR A 3 14.39 -43.90 -63.52
C THR A 3 14.43 -44.75 -62.25
N ASP A 4 13.41 -44.48 -61.42
CA ASP A 4 12.69 -45.37 -60.48
C ASP A 4 13.12 -45.46 -59.00
N ASP A 5 12.37 -44.69 -58.19
CA ASP A 5 11.34 -45.15 -57.24
C ASP A 5 11.37 -46.62 -56.76
N ILE A 6 11.15 -46.83 -55.45
CA ILE A 6 9.88 -47.39 -54.90
C ILE A 6 9.87 -47.43 -53.35
N ALA A 7 8.75 -46.89 -52.85
CA ALA A 7 7.99 -46.98 -51.61
C ALA A 7 8.28 -48.01 -50.49
N GLY A 8 7.90 -47.56 -49.27
CA GLY A 8 7.50 -48.36 -48.10
C GLY A 8 7.25 -47.47 -46.87
N SER A 9 6.08 -46.82 -46.75
CA SER A 9 4.96 -47.19 -45.86
C SER A 9 5.21 -46.97 -44.35
N GLN A 10 4.65 -45.90 -43.78
CA GLN A 10 3.51 -45.92 -42.84
C GLN A 10 3.35 -44.58 -42.10
N ASP A 11 2.18 -43.96 -42.32
CA ASP A 11 1.57 -42.89 -41.54
C ASP A 11 1.31 -43.33 -40.09
N GLN A 12 1.71 -42.53 -39.09
CA GLN A 12 0.98 -42.41 -37.84
C GLN A 12 0.95 -40.93 -37.41
N ARG A 13 -0.17 -40.27 -37.72
CA ARG A 13 -0.60 -39.01 -37.12
C ARG A 13 -0.95 -39.27 -35.66
N SER A 14 -0.34 -38.52 -34.75
CA SER A 14 -0.66 -38.47 -33.34
C SER A 14 -1.98 -37.70 -33.11
N GLU A 15 -3.01 -38.38 -32.62
CA GLU A 15 -4.25 -37.76 -32.13
C GLU A 15 -4.07 -37.13 -30.73
N PRO A 16 -4.82 -36.07 -30.39
CA PRO A 16 -4.79 -35.44 -29.08
C PRO A 16 -5.63 -36.18 -28.03
N LEU A 17 -5.02 -36.47 -26.87
CA LEU A 17 -5.64 -37.07 -25.69
C LEU A 17 -6.79 -36.20 -25.14
N THR A 18 -8.01 -36.69 -25.32
CA THR A 18 -9.23 -36.12 -24.71
C THR A 18 -9.37 -36.65 -23.28
N ILE A 19 -9.16 -35.78 -22.29
CA ILE A 19 -9.44 -36.08 -20.88
C ILE A 19 -10.95 -36.07 -20.68
N ARG A 20 -11.54 -37.25 -20.43
CA ARG A 20 -12.95 -37.43 -20.05
C ARG A 20 -13.15 -36.98 -18.60
N THR A 21 -13.85 -35.87 -18.40
CA THR A 21 -14.37 -35.44 -17.10
C THR A 21 -15.70 -36.16 -16.85
N THR A 22 -15.71 -37.13 -15.92
CA THR A 22 -16.95 -37.72 -15.41
C THR A 22 -17.55 -36.80 -14.36
N THR A 23 -18.75 -36.31 -14.64
CA THR A 23 -19.62 -35.55 -13.73
C THR A 23 -20.21 -36.47 -12.66
N ALA A 24 -19.81 -36.28 -11.41
CA ALA A 24 -20.50 -36.83 -10.25
C ALA A 24 -21.01 -35.66 -9.40
N SER A 25 -22.33 -35.45 -9.49
CA SER A 25 -23.11 -34.50 -8.68
C SER A 25 -23.16 -34.99 -7.23
N ALA A 26 -22.51 -34.29 -6.31
CA ALA A 26 -22.69 -34.47 -4.86
C ALA A 26 -23.39 -33.22 -4.29
N GLN A 27 -24.66 -33.37 -3.93
CA GLN A 27 -25.43 -32.38 -3.19
C GLN A 27 -24.90 -32.21 -1.75
N PRO A 28 -25.01 -31.02 -1.14
CA PRO A 28 -24.68 -30.80 0.25
C PRO A 28 -25.78 -31.38 1.17
N PRO A 29 -25.44 -31.96 2.34
CA PRO A 29 -26.44 -32.47 3.27
C PRO A 29 -27.18 -31.33 3.97
N SER A 30 -28.51 -31.47 4.02
CA SER A 30 -29.45 -30.67 4.78
C SER A 30 -29.31 -30.89 6.31
N PRO A 31 -29.68 -29.90 7.14
CA PRO A 31 -29.52 -29.97 8.59
C PRO A 31 -30.63 -30.81 9.24
N LEU A 32 -30.26 -31.61 10.25
CA LEU A 32 -31.19 -32.32 11.14
C LEU A 32 -31.69 -31.39 12.27
N PRO A 33 -32.92 -31.60 12.76
CA PRO A 33 -33.61 -30.71 13.68
C PRO A 33 -33.12 -30.90 15.11
N GLN A 34 -32.99 -29.81 15.87
CA GLN A 34 -32.83 -29.85 17.33
C GLN A 34 -33.90 -29.01 18.00
N ASP A 35 -34.45 -29.63 19.05
CA ASP A 35 -35.69 -29.32 19.72
C ASP A 35 -35.73 -27.94 20.39
N ALA A 36 -36.86 -27.25 20.20
CA ALA A 36 -37.26 -26.10 20.98
C ALA A 36 -37.66 -26.56 22.39
N SER A 37 -36.81 -26.29 23.38
CA SER A 37 -37.22 -26.21 24.78
C SER A 37 -36.74 -24.88 25.38
N SER A 38 -37.73 -24.05 25.70
CA SER A 38 -37.60 -22.77 26.38
C SER A 38 -37.06 -22.96 27.80
N SER A 39 -35.90 -22.34 28.08
CA SER A 39 -35.53 -22.00 29.46
C SER A 39 -34.93 -20.60 29.49
N SER A 40 -35.75 -19.67 29.96
CA SER A 40 -35.36 -18.32 30.34
C SER A 40 -34.33 -18.36 31.47
N SER A 41 -33.08 -18.07 31.14
CA SER A 41 -32.06 -17.72 32.12
C SER A 41 -31.55 -16.31 31.81
N SER A 42 -32.09 -15.37 32.58
CA SER A 42 -31.59 -14.02 32.74
C SER A 42 -30.12 -14.07 33.19
N SER A 43 -29.20 -13.95 32.25
CA SER A 43 -27.79 -13.68 32.54
C SER A 43 -27.57 -12.18 32.40
N SER A 44 -27.51 -11.53 33.56
CA SER A 44 -27.08 -10.16 33.76
C SER A 44 -25.79 -9.87 32.98
N SER A 45 -25.91 -8.98 32.00
CA SER A 45 -24.84 -8.41 31.20
C SER A 45 -23.83 -7.66 32.07
N SER A 46 -22.68 -8.30 32.36
CA SER A 46 -21.47 -7.57 32.71
C SER A 46 -20.87 -6.98 31.43
N SER A 47 -21.15 -5.71 31.15
CA SER A 47 -20.63 -4.97 30.01
C SER A 47 -19.14 -4.66 30.18
N SER A 48 -18.28 -5.63 29.86
CA SER A 48 -16.89 -5.37 29.51
C SER A 48 -16.88 -4.56 28.20
N GLY A 49 -16.52 -3.29 28.23
CA GLY A 49 -16.56 -2.42 27.04
C GLY A 49 -15.77 -3.01 25.89
N ASN A 50 -16.45 -3.38 24.80
CA ASN A 50 -15.81 -3.97 23.62
C ASN A 50 -15.02 -2.87 22.88
N PHE A 51 -13.69 -2.95 22.87
CA PHE A 51 -12.84 -1.94 22.23
C PHE A 51 -12.93 -2.05 20.70
N ASP A 52 -13.42 -0.98 20.05
CA ASP A 52 -13.47 -0.91 18.58
C ASP A 52 -12.13 -0.40 18.01
N ILE A 53 -11.33 -1.34 17.53
CA ILE A 53 -10.04 -1.08 16.89
C ILE A 53 -10.18 -0.34 15.56
N VAL A 54 -11.24 -0.58 14.79
CA VAL A 54 -11.43 -0.01 13.45
C VAL A 54 -11.85 1.45 13.56
N ALA A 55 -12.77 1.75 14.48
CA ALA A 55 -13.15 3.13 14.77
C ALA A 55 -11.96 3.96 15.29
N THR A 56 -11.16 3.39 16.20
CA THR A 56 -9.96 4.05 16.72
C THR A 56 -8.96 4.34 15.61
N TYR A 57 -8.64 3.34 14.78
CA TYR A 57 -7.74 3.51 13.63
C TYR A 57 -8.22 4.59 12.66
N THR A 58 -9.51 4.58 12.32
CA THR A 58 -10.10 5.55 11.39
C THR A 58 -10.08 6.97 11.97
N SER A 59 -10.33 7.10 13.28
CA SER A 59 -10.23 8.37 14.01
C SER A 59 -8.80 8.92 14.00
N LEU A 60 -7.79 8.08 14.22
CA LEU A 60 -6.38 8.48 14.17
C LEU A 60 -5.99 9.05 12.78
N LEU A 61 -6.37 8.35 11.70
CA LEU A 61 -6.14 8.83 10.33
C LEU A 61 -6.86 10.14 10.00
N ALA A 62 -8.05 10.36 10.58
CA ALA A 62 -8.79 11.60 10.40
C ALA A 62 -8.20 12.76 11.19
N SER A 63 -7.65 12.49 12.38
CA SER A 63 -7.10 13.49 13.30
C SER A 63 -5.74 14.05 12.88
N ASP A 64 -4.84 13.19 12.39
CA ASP A 64 -3.49 13.57 11.96
C ASP A 64 -3.26 13.19 10.49
N PRO A 65 -3.35 14.15 9.53
CA PRO A 65 -3.12 13.87 8.13
C PRO A 65 -1.66 13.52 7.82
N ASP A 66 -0.73 13.73 8.75
CA ASP A 66 0.67 13.33 8.61
C ASP A 66 0.93 11.90 9.10
N ILE A 67 0.01 11.23 9.79
CA ILE A 67 0.24 9.85 10.21
C ILE A 67 0.21 8.88 9.02
N SER A 68 1.12 7.90 8.99
CA SER A 68 1.11 6.84 7.98
C SER A 68 0.26 5.66 8.45
N MET A 69 -0.36 4.91 7.53
CA MET A 69 -1.22 3.77 7.87
C MET A 69 -0.56 2.74 8.81
N PRO A 70 0.72 2.33 8.62
CA PRO A 70 1.36 1.40 9.56
C PRO A 70 1.47 1.99 10.97
N VAL A 71 1.75 3.29 11.10
CA VAL A 71 1.91 3.98 12.39
C VAL A 71 0.55 4.14 13.09
N ALA A 72 -0.50 4.48 12.34
CA ALA A 72 -1.86 4.52 12.87
C ALA A 72 -2.31 3.13 13.36
N ALA A 73 -1.92 2.05 12.68
CA ALA A 73 -2.18 0.68 13.13
C ALA A 73 -1.47 0.37 14.46
N ILE A 74 -0.20 0.77 14.59
CA ILE A 74 0.57 0.61 15.83
C ILE A 74 -0.09 1.39 16.97
N GLU A 75 -0.44 2.66 16.76
CA GLU A 75 -1.11 3.48 17.79
C GLU A 75 -2.47 2.91 18.20
N ALA A 76 -3.25 2.40 17.25
CA ALA A 76 -4.53 1.76 17.53
C ALA A 76 -4.35 0.48 18.38
N LEU A 77 -3.33 -0.34 18.08
CA LEU A 77 -3.00 -1.52 18.89
C LEU A 77 -2.48 -1.15 20.28
N ILE A 78 -1.77 -0.03 20.43
CA ILE A 78 -1.34 0.47 21.73
C ILE A 78 -2.53 0.99 22.54
N ALA A 79 -3.48 1.69 21.92
CA ALA A 79 -4.72 2.12 22.57
C ALA A 79 -5.55 0.93 23.07
N LEU A 80 -5.60 -0.16 22.29
CA LEU A 80 -6.19 -1.43 22.71
C LEU A 80 -5.49 -2.01 23.95
N LEU A 81 -4.16 -1.98 24.00
CA LEU A 81 -3.41 -2.39 25.19
C LEU A 81 -3.66 -1.48 26.39
N GLY A 82 -3.98 -0.21 26.20
CA GLY A 82 -4.40 0.68 27.28
C GLY A 82 -5.77 0.31 27.85
N ALA A 83 -6.71 -0.09 26.98
CA ALA A 83 -8.09 -0.37 27.34
C ALA A 83 -8.33 -1.79 27.89
N THR A 84 -7.55 -2.78 27.46
CA THR A 84 -7.78 -4.19 27.83
C THR A 84 -6.84 -4.63 28.96
N PRO A 85 -7.33 -4.91 30.18
CA PRO A 85 -6.50 -5.43 31.26
C PRO A 85 -6.13 -6.89 31.00
N ALA A 86 -5.04 -7.15 30.27
CA ALA A 86 -4.47 -8.49 30.14
C ALA A 86 -3.64 -8.84 31.38
N THR A 87 -3.75 -10.09 31.85
CA THR A 87 -3.05 -10.58 33.05
C THR A 87 -1.78 -11.36 32.72
N THR A 88 -1.65 -11.83 31.48
CA THR A 88 -0.50 -12.61 31.04
C THR A 88 0.08 -12.13 29.70
N ALA A 89 1.36 -12.42 29.50
CA ALA A 89 2.06 -12.15 28.23
C ALA A 89 1.40 -12.87 27.03
N MET A 90 0.98 -14.12 27.23
CA MET A 90 0.34 -14.92 26.17
C MET A 90 -1.04 -14.40 25.79
N GLU A 91 -1.84 -13.99 26.79
CA GLU A 91 -3.14 -13.34 26.56
C GLU A 91 -2.96 -12.05 25.74
N THR A 92 -1.98 -11.22 26.09
CA THR A 92 -1.68 -9.96 25.39
C THR A 92 -1.34 -10.19 23.91
N VAL A 93 -0.48 -11.17 23.63
CA VAL A 93 -0.13 -11.53 22.25
C VAL A 93 -1.35 -12.05 21.49
N SER A 94 -2.21 -12.85 22.14
CA SER A 94 -3.45 -13.35 21.54
C SER A 94 -4.42 -12.22 21.20
N VAL A 95 -4.65 -11.28 22.13
CA VAL A 95 -5.51 -10.11 21.94
C VAL A 95 -5.03 -9.28 20.75
N ILE A 96 -3.73 -8.97 20.67
CA ILE A 96 -3.16 -8.22 19.54
C ILE A 96 -3.36 -8.94 18.22
N LYS A 97 -3.12 -10.26 18.16
CA LYS A 97 -3.29 -11.04 16.93
C LYS A 97 -4.74 -11.02 16.46
N THR A 98 -5.69 -11.19 17.36
CA THR A 98 -7.13 -11.14 17.05
C THR A 98 -7.54 -9.78 16.51
N HIS A 99 -7.18 -8.69 17.21
CA HIS A 99 -7.55 -7.34 16.76
C HIS A 99 -6.79 -6.89 15.51
N ALA A 100 -5.56 -7.33 15.30
CA ALA A 100 -4.84 -7.12 14.03
C ALA A 100 -5.55 -7.84 12.86
N ALA A 101 -6.06 -9.06 13.07
CA ALA A 101 -6.86 -9.75 12.05
C ALA A 101 -8.17 -9.01 11.73
N ILE A 102 -8.87 -8.51 12.75
CA ILE A 102 -10.08 -7.69 12.59
C ILE A 102 -9.75 -6.44 11.75
N LEU A 103 -8.68 -5.72 12.11
CA LEU A 103 -8.26 -4.50 11.41
C LEU A 103 -7.89 -4.78 9.95
N ARG A 104 -7.19 -5.88 9.65
CA ARG A 104 -6.87 -6.29 8.27
C ARG A 104 -8.14 -6.60 7.47
N SER A 105 -9.12 -7.26 8.06
CA SER A 105 -10.38 -7.59 7.37
C SER A 105 -11.27 -6.37 7.06
N ALA A 106 -11.06 -5.26 7.77
CA ALA A 106 -11.85 -4.04 7.63
C ALA A 106 -11.44 -3.16 6.43
N VAL A 107 -10.24 -3.34 5.88
CA VAL A 107 -9.69 -2.48 4.81
C VAL A 107 -9.56 -3.26 3.50
N PRO A 108 -9.83 -2.63 2.33
CA PRO A 108 -9.65 -3.30 1.03
C PRO A 108 -8.20 -3.71 0.75
N ASN A 109 -7.23 -2.86 1.09
CA ASN A 109 -5.80 -3.17 1.02
C ASN A 109 -5.23 -3.35 2.46
N PRO A 110 -5.02 -4.60 2.93
CA PRO A 110 -4.52 -4.86 4.28
C PRO A 110 -2.99 -4.75 4.40
N ILE A 111 -2.25 -4.71 3.29
CA ILE A 111 -0.78 -4.85 3.30
C ILE A 111 -0.08 -3.70 4.04
N PRO A 112 -0.47 -2.41 3.89
CA PRO A 112 0.13 -1.33 4.68
C PRO A 112 -0.12 -1.46 6.18
N LEU A 113 -1.26 -2.04 6.57
CA LEU A 113 -1.55 -2.33 7.97
C LEU A 113 -0.67 -3.45 8.48
N GLU A 114 -0.50 -4.51 7.68
CA GLU A 114 0.32 -5.67 8.01
C GLU A 114 1.76 -5.28 8.34
N ALA A 115 2.36 -4.34 7.59
CA ALA A 115 3.67 -3.78 7.91
C ALA A 115 3.76 -3.23 9.34
N GLY A 116 2.74 -2.49 9.78
CA GLY A 116 2.68 -1.90 11.12
C GLY A 116 2.35 -2.92 12.21
N THR A 117 1.37 -3.79 11.96
CA THR A 117 0.95 -4.81 12.94
C THR A 117 2.05 -5.85 13.17
N ASP A 118 2.77 -6.25 12.13
CA ASP A 118 3.87 -7.21 12.24
C ASP A 118 5.05 -6.59 13.00
N LEU A 119 5.43 -5.35 12.66
CA LEU A 119 6.48 -4.62 13.39
C LEU A 119 6.16 -4.53 14.88
N PHE A 120 4.92 -4.21 15.23
CA PHE A 120 4.48 -4.13 16.63
C PHE A 120 4.52 -5.49 17.33
N GLN A 121 4.04 -6.55 16.68
CA GLN A 121 4.09 -7.89 17.24
C GLN A 121 5.53 -8.36 17.48
N GLN A 122 6.45 -8.12 16.54
CA GLN A 122 7.86 -8.46 16.72
C GLN A 122 8.50 -7.65 17.86
N TYR A 123 8.22 -6.35 17.93
CA TYR A 123 8.71 -5.50 19.01
C TYR A 123 8.21 -5.97 20.39
N LEU A 124 6.92 -6.33 20.50
CA LEU A 124 6.34 -6.89 21.71
C LEU A 124 7.02 -8.21 22.08
N LEU A 125 7.14 -9.15 21.13
CA LEU A 125 7.77 -10.45 21.37
C LEU A 125 9.23 -10.30 21.81
N ARG A 126 9.98 -9.37 21.21
CA ARG A 126 11.37 -9.08 21.58
C ARG A 126 11.47 -8.48 22.99
N SER A 127 10.55 -7.58 23.33
CA SER A 127 10.48 -6.97 24.66
C SER A 127 10.15 -8.02 25.73
N LEU A 128 9.20 -8.93 25.45
CA LEU A 128 8.82 -10.02 26.34
C LEU A 128 9.89 -11.11 26.50
N LYS A 129 10.70 -11.37 25.45
CA LYS A 129 11.79 -12.37 25.49
C LYS A 129 13.05 -11.87 26.23
N GLY A 130 13.11 -10.59 26.63
CA GLY A 130 14.19 -10.07 27.48
C GLY A 130 15.58 -10.05 26.82
N GLN A 131 15.70 -9.64 25.55
CA GLN A 131 17.01 -9.57 24.89
C GLN A 131 17.23 -8.22 24.17
N THR A 132 17.68 -7.24 24.96
CA THR A 132 18.79 -6.38 24.53
C THR A 132 19.99 -6.73 25.39
N ALA A 133 21.17 -6.74 24.78
CA ALA A 133 22.43 -7.09 25.40
C ALA A 133 22.67 -6.30 26.72
N GLY A 134 22.37 -6.93 27.87
CA GLY A 134 22.80 -6.49 29.20
C GLY A 134 21.81 -5.72 30.08
N GLY A 135 20.51 -5.63 29.74
CA GLY A 135 19.49 -4.99 30.60
C GLY A 135 18.68 -5.97 31.47
N PRO A 136 18.16 -5.56 32.64
CA PRO A 136 17.28 -6.39 33.46
C PRO A 136 15.98 -6.71 32.70
N ALA A 137 15.48 -7.93 32.85
CA ALA A 137 14.21 -8.36 32.30
C ALA A 137 13.08 -7.51 32.91
N LEU A 138 12.39 -6.72 32.07
CA LEU A 138 11.23 -5.95 32.51
C LEU A 138 10.10 -6.90 32.90
N GLY A 139 9.41 -6.57 34.00
CA GLY A 139 8.14 -7.21 34.33
C GLY A 139 7.12 -7.07 33.19
N PHE A 140 6.10 -7.92 33.17
CA PHE A 140 5.02 -7.83 32.18
C PHE A 140 4.34 -6.45 32.20
N ASP A 141 4.03 -5.94 33.39
CA ASP A 141 3.43 -4.62 33.57
C ASP A 141 4.38 -3.49 33.16
N GLU A 142 5.67 -3.61 33.47
CA GLU A 142 6.69 -2.64 33.04
C GLU A 142 6.86 -2.62 31.52
N THR A 143 6.78 -3.77 30.84
CA THR A 143 6.82 -3.86 29.38
C THR A 143 5.61 -3.16 28.77
N ARG A 144 4.44 -3.31 29.37
CA ARG A 144 3.20 -2.66 28.94
C ARG A 144 3.27 -1.13 29.14
N GLU A 145 3.74 -0.67 30.29
CA GLU A 145 3.95 0.75 30.55
C GLU A 145 4.99 1.34 29.59
N HIS A 146 6.08 0.62 29.34
CA HIS A 146 7.11 1.00 28.38
C HIS A 146 6.56 1.11 26.95
N LEU A 147 5.68 0.19 26.52
CA LEU A 147 4.99 0.28 25.23
C LEU A 147 4.08 1.50 25.13
N LEU A 148 3.31 1.78 26.17
CA LEU A 148 2.44 2.95 26.24
C LEU A 148 3.26 4.25 26.21
N ALA A 149 4.36 4.32 26.96
CA ALA A 149 5.28 5.46 26.98
C ALA A 149 5.97 5.66 25.62
N ASN A 150 6.38 4.58 24.95
CA ASN A 150 7.09 4.63 23.67
C ASN A 150 6.19 4.83 22.45
N SER A 151 4.86 4.77 22.60
CA SER A 151 3.91 4.97 21.50
C SER A 151 4.13 6.28 20.74
N ARG A 152 4.25 7.38 21.48
CA ARG A 152 4.53 8.72 20.94
C ARG A 152 5.89 8.78 20.25
N LEU A 153 6.87 8.09 20.81
CA LEU A 153 8.22 7.99 20.24
C LEU A 153 8.21 7.26 18.88
N PHE A 154 7.33 6.29 18.65
CA PHE A 154 7.16 5.68 17.32
C PHE A 154 6.61 6.67 16.29
N ALA A 155 5.57 7.43 16.65
CA ALA A 155 4.97 8.45 15.79
C ALA A 155 5.99 9.55 15.43
N ASP A 156 6.74 10.03 16.42
CA ASP A 156 7.78 11.04 16.25
C ASP A 156 8.92 10.51 15.39
N ARG A 157 9.35 9.26 15.59
CA ARG A 157 10.36 8.61 14.74
C ARG A 157 9.88 8.48 13.29
N ALA A 158 8.62 8.14 13.06
CA ALA A 158 8.06 8.07 11.71
C ALA A 158 7.99 9.44 11.01
N LYS A 159 7.68 10.51 11.76
CA LYS A 159 7.76 11.90 11.24
C LYS A 159 9.21 12.29 10.95
N ALA A 160 10.14 12.00 11.85
CA ALA A 160 11.57 12.28 11.67
C ALA A 160 12.18 11.50 10.50
N ALA A 161 11.75 10.25 10.27
CA ALA A 161 12.19 9.43 9.14
C ALA A 161 11.93 10.11 7.80
N ARG A 162 10.76 10.74 7.62
CA ARG A 162 10.43 11.49 6.40
C ARG A 162 11.38 12.65 6.15
N GLU A 163 11.74 13.41 7.18
CA GLU A 163 12.72 14.50 7.04
C GLU A 163 14.12 13.97 6.69
N GLN A 164 14.53 12.84 7.26
CA GLN A 164 15.81 12.21 6.91
C GLN A 164 15.84 11.73 5.46
N ILE A 165 14.76 11.11 4.98
CA ILE A 165 14.60 10.69 3.59
C ILE A 165 14.66 11.92 2.68
N ALA A 166 13.92 12.99 3.01
CA ALA A 166 13.91 14.24 2.26
C ALA A 166 15.32 14.84 2.14
N ARG A 167 16.06 14.92 3.25
CA ARG A 167 17.44 15.44 3.27
C ARG A 167 18.41 14.61 2.41
N ARG A 168 18.23 13.28 2.38
CA ARG A 168 19.05 12.39 1.55
C ARG A 168 18.69 12.50 0.08
N GLY A 169 17.39 12.45 -0.23
CA GLY A 169 16.86 12.50 -1.59
C GLY A 169 17.06 13.84 -2.28
N ALA A 170 17.02 14.95 -1.54
CA ALA A 170 17.29 16.29 -2.08
C ALA A 170 18.66 16.43 -2.75
N ARG A 171 19.63 15.56 -2.42
CA ARG A 171 20.97 15.56 -3.02
C ARG A 171 21.01 15.04 -4.46
N TYR A 172 19.98 14.31 -4.88
CA TYR A 172 19.86 13.79 -6.24
C TYR A 172 19.36 14.85 -7.22
N VAL A 173 18.57 15.82 -6.74
CA VAL A 173 18.09 16.94 -7.55
C VAL A 173 19.27 17.86 -7.85
N ARG A 174 19.70 17.90 -9.11
CA ARG A 174 20.85 18.71 -9.56
C ARG A 174 20.39 20.03 -10.16
N ASP A 175 21.32 20.97 -10.27
CA ASP A 175 21.09 22.21 -11.01
C ASP A 175 20.65 21.92 -12.46
N GLY A 176 19.59 22.59 -12.89
CA GLY A 176 19.02 22.48 -14.23
C GLY A 176 18.19 21.21 -14.48
N SER A 177 18.07 20.31 -13.50
CA SER A 177 17.37 19.04 -13.70
C SER A 177 15.86 19.18 -13.83
N VAL A 178 15.25 18.25 -14.57
CA VAL A 178 13.80 18.07 -14.69
C VAL A 178 13.41 16.80 -13.95
N VAL A 179 12.58 16.95 -12.93
CA VAL A 179 12.17 15.86 -12.04
C VAL A 179 10.71 15.52 -12.29
N LEU A 180 10.37 14.24 -12.38
CA LEU A 180 8.98 13.79 -12.39
C LEU A 180 8.56 13.31 -10.99
N ALA A 181 7.37 13.68 -10.54
CA ALA A 181 6.77 13.18 -9.31
C ALA A 181 5.31 12.78 -9.54
N ALA A 182 4.85 11.75 -8.82
CA ALA A 182 3.47 11.23 -8.91
C ALA A 182 2.94 10.78 -7.54
N GLY A 183 1.63 10.57 -7.43
CA GLY A 183 1.04 9.84 -6.30
C GLY A 183 0.74 10.65 -5.05
N GLY A 184 0.89 11.99 -5.07
CA GLY A 184 0.61 12.82 -3.89
C GLY A 184 1.46 12.49 -2.66
N SER A 185 2.63 11.88 -2.84
CA SER A 185 3.43 11.37 -1.72
C SER A 185 3.94 12.50 -0.81
N ARG A 186 3.59 12.40 0.48
CA ARG A 186 4.06 13.31 1.53
C ARG A 186 5.59 13.35 1.60
N THR A 187 6.24 12.19 1.51
CA THR A 187 7.70 12.07 1.59
C THR A 187 8.38 12.68 0.37
N VAL A 188 7.82 12.49 -0.83
CA VAL A 188 8.34 13.11 -2.07
C VAL A 188 8.12 14.62 -2.05
N LYS A 189 6.95 15.09 -1.58
CA LYS A 189 6.69 16.53 -1.38
C LYS A 189 7.78 17.15 -0.49
N THR A 190 8.03 16.58 0.68
CA THR A 190 9.06 17.09 1.61
C THR A 190 10.47 17.03 0.99
N LEU A 191 10.79 15.96 0.25
CA LEU A 191 12.05 15.82 -0.49
C LEU A 191 12.26 16.96 -1.49
N LEU A 192 11.26 17.24 -2.33
CA LEU A 192 11.34 18.30 -3.34
C LEU A 192 11.38 19.70 -2.73
N LEU A 193 10.64 19.93 -1.64
CA LEU A 193 10.72 21.18 -0.88
C LEU A 193 12.13 21.36 -0.27
N ARG A 194 12.73 20.30 0.23
CA ARG A 194 14.10 20.32 0.77
C ARG A 194 15.13 20.56 -0.32
N ALA A 195 14.92 20.01 -1.52
CA ALA A 195 15.72 20.33 -2.70
C ALA A 195 15.60 21.80 -3.08
N ALA A 196 14.40 22.38 -3.07
CA ALA A 196 14.18 23.81 -3.29
C ALA A 196 14.94 24.67 -2.28
N ASP A 197 14.84 24.36 -0.99
CA ASP A 197 15.58 25.08 0.06
C ASP A 197 17.10 25.00 -0.15
N ALA A 198 17.62 23.83 -0.50
CA ALA A 198 19.04 23.65 -0.79
C ALA A 198 19.49 24.46 -2.02
N HIS A 199 18.64 24.56 -3.04
CA HIS A 199 18.93 25.36 -4.22
C HIS A 199 18.88 26.86 -3.93
N VAL A 200 17.86 27.33 -3.20
CA VAL A 200 17.74 28.73 -2.78
C VAL A 200 18.93 29.14 -1.93
N ALA A 201 19.36 28.29 -0.99
CA ALA A 201 20.53 28.57 -0.14
C ALA A 201 21.84 28.69 -0.93
N ARG A 202 21.97 27.99 -2.08
CA ARG A 202 23.20 27.97 -2.87
C ARG A 202 23.20 28.99 -4.02
N TRP A 203 22.08 29.19 -4.68
CA TRP A 203 21.96 29.98 -5.92
C TRP A 203 20.96 31.15 -5.81
N GLY A 204 20.28 31.32 -4.68
CA GLY A 204 19.25 32.34 -4.48
C GLY A 204 17.88 32.00 -5.07
N CYS A 205 17.75 30.92 -5.84
CA CYS A 205 16.49 30.46 -6.41
C CYS A 205 16.46 28.94 -6.63
N ALA A 206 15.27 28.36 -6.79
CA ALA A 206 15.11 26.96 -7.14
C ALA A 206 15.45 26.71 -8.61
N ARG A 207 16.64 26.14 -8.87
CA ARG A 207 17.14 25.85 -10.23
C ARG A 207 16.87 24.41 -10.68
N PHE A 208 15.62 23.97 -10.64
CA PHE A 208 15.16 22.70 -11.22
C PHE A 208 13.67 22.83 -11.56
N LYS A 209 13.15 21.93 -12.39
CA LYS A 209 11.72 21.93 -12.78
C LYS A 209 11.07 20.63 -12.34
N VAL A 210 9.77 20.68 -12.08
CA VAL A 210 8.98 19.49 -11.72
C VAL A 210 7.86 19.27 -12.74
N VAL A 211 7.79 18.04 -13.26
CA VAL A 211 6.61 17.51 -13.95
C VAL A 211 5.84 16.69 -12.93
N TYR A 212 4.62 17.13 -12.60
CA TYR A 212 3.82 16.53 -11.54
C TYR A 212 2.61 15.82 -12.13
N VAL A 213 2.51 14.51 -11.92
CA VAL A 213 1.38 13.69 -12.37
C VAL A 213 0.23 13.82 -11.39
N MET A 214 -0.93 14.24 -11.91
CA MET A 214 -2.16 14.44 -11.17
C MET A 214 -3.06 13.20 -11.32
N ASP A 215 -3.25 12.48 -10.22
CA ASP A 215 -3.99 11.22 -10.11
C ASP A 215 -5.33 11.37 -9.35
N GLY A 216 -5.80 12.61 -9.17
CA GLY A 216 -7.00 12.93 -8.38
C GLY A 216 -6.83 12.83 -6.86
N SER A 217 -5.63 12.53 -6.36
CA SER A 217 -5.38 12.45 -4.93
C SER A 217 -5.48 13.80 -4.23
N ARG A 218 -6.05 13.77 -3.02
CA ARG A 218 -6.17 14.93 -2.12
C ARG A 218 -4.86 15.67 -1.87
N ASP A 219 -3.72 14.97 -1.94
CA ASP A 219 -2.41 15.50 -1.59
C ASP A 219 -1.65 16.12 -2.78
N CYS A 220 -2.12 15.92 -4.01
CA CYS A 220 -1.46 16.45 -5.22
C CYS A 220 -1.54 17.97 -5.30
N VAL A 221 -2.74 18.54 -5.15
CA VAL A 221 -2.94 20.01 -5.22
C VAL A 221 -2.14 20.76 -4.16
N PRO A 222 -2.18 20.37 -2.85
CA PRO A 222 -1.35 21.01 -1.84
C PRO A 222 0.16 20.87 -2.09
N ALA A 223 0.61 19.74 -2.65
CA ALA A 223 2.02 19.53 -2.97
C ALA A 223 2.51 20.48 -4.07
N VAL A 224 1.75 20.59 -5.16
CA VAL A 224 2.06 21.51 -6.26
C VAL A 224 2.05 22.97 -5.78
N ALA A 225 1.04 23.36 -5.00
CA ALA A 225 0.96 24.71 -4.43
C ALA A 225 2.18 25.03 -3.54
N ALA A 226 2.60 24.10 -2.68
CA ALA A 226 3.78 24.28 -1.83
C ALA A 226 5.08 24.43 -2.63
N LEU A 227 5.25 23.67 -3.71
CA LEU A 227 6.42 23.76 -4.58
C LEU A 227 6.46 25.10 -5.33
N ARG A 228 5.32 25.53 -5.89
CA ARG A 228 5.21 26.85 -6.55
C ARG A 228 5.47 27.99 -5.58
N ALA A 229 4.98 27.91 -4.34
CA ALA A 229 5.24 28.90 -3.29
C ALA A 229 6.74 29.02 -2.94
N LYS A 230 7.52 27.96 -3.14
CA LYS A 230 9.00 27.95 -3.00
C LYS A 230 9.75 28.39 -4.26
N GLY A 231 9.03 28.86 -5.30
CA GLY A 231 9.61 29.31 -6.56
C GLY A 231 10.05 28.18 -7.49
N VAL A 232 9.60 26.95 -7.27
CA VAL A 232 9.85 25.83 -8.18
C VAL A 232 8.86 25.89 -9.36
N PRO A 233 9.32 25.90 -10.63
CA PRO A 233 8.44 25.75 -11.78
C PRO A 233 7.84 24.34 -11.82
N VAL A 234 6.50 24.24 -11.77
CA VAL A 234 5.78 22.97 -11.78
C VAL A 234 4.78 22.92 -12.93
N ALA A 235 4.92 21.92 -13.80
CA ALA A 235 3.95 21.55 -14.82
C ALA A 235 3.08 20.39 -14.32
N GLU A 236 1.77 20.59 -14.27
CA GLU A 236 0.80 19.55 -13.90
C GLU A 236 0.38 18.79 -15.16
N ILE A 237 0.40 17.45 -15.10
CA ILE A 237 0.00 16.60 -16.22
C ILE A 237 -0.99 15.52 -15.77
N PRO A 238 -1.95 15.12 -16.61
CA PRO A 238 -2.76 13.93 -16.35
C PRO A 238 -1.92 12.66 -16.54
N GLU A 239 -2.36 11.56 -15.94
CA GLU A 239 -1.70 10.24 -16.06
C GLU A 239 -1.50 9.81 -17.52
N ALA A 240 -2.47 10.07 -18.39
CA ALA A 240 -2.39 9.73 -19.83
C ALA A 240 -1.24 10.46 -20.57
N ALA A 241 -0.75 11.59 -20.05
CA ALA A 241 0.31 12.38 -20.67
C ALA A 241 1.72 12.01 -20.18
N MET A 242 1.87 10.98 -19.31
CA MET A 242 3.16 10.59 -18.73
C MET A 242 4.23 10.28 -19.78
N ALA A 243 3.90 9.41 -20.76
CA ALA A 243 4.87 8.97 -21.77
C ALA A 243 5.39 10.14 -22.64
N TYR A 244 4.48 11.00 -23.08
CA TYR A 244 4.85 12.21 -23.83
C TYR A 244 5.74 13.14 -23.00
N SER A 245 5.35 13.38 -21.74
CA SER A 245 6.03 14.35 -20.88
C SER A 245 7.43 13.90 -20.48
N LEU A 246 7.63 12.61 -20.23
CA LEU A 246 8.96 12.04 -19.97
C LEU A 246 9.95 12.37 -21.10
N ALA A 247 9.53 12.20 -22.36
CA ALA A 247 10.36 12.47 -23.52
C ALA A 247 10.46 13.97 -23.85
N ALA A 248 9.33 14.67 -23.91
CA ALA A 248 9.28 16.07 -24.34
C ALA A 248 9.99 17.01 -23.36
N ALA A 249 9.86 16.76 -22.05
CA ALA A 249 10.52 17.55 -21.02
C ALA A 249 11.96 17.09 -20.74
N ARG A 250 12.42 16.00 -21.37
CA ARG A 250 13.70 15.32 -21.08
C ARG A 250 13.89 15.11 -19.56
N VAL A 251 12.96 14.39 -18.95
CA VAL A 251 12.99 14.12 -17.51
C VAL A 251 14.28 13.40 -17.13
N ASP A 252 15.03 13.94 -16.16
CA ASP A 252 16.31 13.39 -15.71
C ASP A 252 16.15 12.31 -14.64
N MET A 253 15.07 12.36 -13.86
CA MET A 253 14.78 11.40 -12.79
C MET A 253 13.30 11.45 -12.37
N ALA A 254 12.79 10.33 -11.86
CA ALA A 254 11.46 10.26 -11.25
C ALA A 254 11.57 9.92 -9.76
N PHE A 255 10.77 10.60 -8.93
CA PHE A 255 10.56 10.25 -7.52
C PHE A 255 9.11 9.86 -7.29
N VAL A 256 8.92 8.69 -6.69
CA VAL A 256 7.61 8.25 -6.21
C VAL A 256 7.65 7.91 -4.73
N GLY A 257 6.52 8.07 -4.05
CA GLY A 257 6.32 7.42 -2.76
C GLY A 257 5.77 6.02 -2.97
N THR A 258 5.79 5.23 -1.90
CA THR A 258 5.09 3.95 -1.85
C THR A 258 4.24 3.83 -0.59
N GLU A 259 3.20 3.02 -0.67
CA GLU A 259 2.47 2.58 0.52
C GLU A 259 3.30 1.55 1.27
N VAL A 260 3.88 0.60 0.54
CA VAL A 260 4.64 -0.54 1.09
C VAL A 260 5.81 -0.93 0.18
N VAL A 261 6.90 -1.39 0.79
CA VAL A 261 7.97 -2.11 0.10
C VAL A 261 7.88 -3.59 0.47
N VAL A 262 7.75 -4.46 -0.52
CA VAL A 262 7.63 -5.91 -0.31
C VAL A 262 9.01 -6.59 -0.22
N GLN A 263 9.03 -7.88 0.13
CA GLN A 263 10.24 -8.59 0.54
C GLN A 263 11.36 -8.66 -0.52
N ASN A 264 11.03 -8.68 -1.80
CA ASN A 264 12.02 -8.63 -2.89
C ASN A 264 12.45 -7.21 -3.28
N GLY A 265 12.00 -6.18 -2.55
CA GLY A 265 12.22 -4.78 -2.87
C GLY A 265 11.29 -4.21 -3.94
N GLY A 266 10.27 -4.95 -4.36
CA GLY A 266 9.17 -4.41 -5.14
C GLY A 266 8.29 -3.47 -4.32
N LEU A 267 7.39 -2.76 -5.00
CA LEU A 267 6.54 -1.73 -4.39
C LEU A 267 5.08 -2.11 -4.52
N LEU A 268 4.30 -1.87 -3.48
CA LEU A 268 2.85 -1.77 -3.58
C LEU A 268 2.47 -0.31 -3.43
N SER A 269 1.93 0.28 -4.49
CA SER A 269 1.67 1.71 -4.58
C SER A 269 0.32 1.97 -5.24
N ARG A 270 -0.11 3.23 -5.23
CA ARG A 270 -1.30 3.64 -5.97
C ARG A 270 -1.14 3.27 -7.45
N MET A 271 -2.27 2.89 -8.05
CA MET A 271 -2.38 2.58 -9.46
C MET A 271 -1.69 3.63 -10.36
N GLY A 272 -0.95 3.16 -11.35
CA GLY A 272 -0.18 3.99 -12.28
C GLY A 272 1.31 4.02 -11.97
N THR A 273 1.72 3.62 -10.76
CA THR A 273 3.14 3.58 -10.37
C THR A 273 3.92 2.57 -11.21
N PHE A 274 3.34 1.39 -11.47
CA PHE A 274 3.96 0.37 -12.33
C PHE A 274 4.09 0.86 -13.78
N GLN A 275 3.09 1.60 -14.27
CA GLN A 275 3.12 2.20 -15.62
C GLN A 275 4.26 3.21 -15.73
N LEU A 276 4.36 4.12 -14.76
CA LEU A 276 5.43 5.12 -14.71
C LEU A 276 6.80 4.45 -14.65
N ALA A 277 6.99 3.46 -13.78
CA ALA A 277 8.26 2.74 -13.63
C ALA A 277 8.68 2.06 -14.94
N THR A 278 7.73 1.46 -15.65
CA THR A 278 7.96 0.82 -16.96
C THR A 278 8.39 1.85 -18.02
N LEU A 279 7.73 3.01 -18.07
CA LEU A 279 8.09 4.10 -18.99
C LEU A 279 9.46 4.71 -18.65
N CYS A 280 9.77 4.88 -17.37
CA CYS A 280 11.09 5.33 -16.94
C CYS A 280 12.18 4.34 -17.39
N LYS A 281 11.94 3.03 -17.23
CA LYS A 281 12.88 2.00 -17.67
C LYS A 281 13.12 2.03 -19.18
N SER A 282 12.07 2.16 -19.99
CA SER A 282 12.19 2.18 -21.45
C SER A 282 12.91 3.42 -21.98
N LEU A 283 12.78 4.55 -21.29
CA LEU A 283 13.44 5.83 -21.64
C LEU A 283 14.80 6.03 -20.95
N GLY A 284 15.27 5.07 -20.14
CA GLY A 284 16.53 5.18 -19.40
C GLY A 284 16.51 6.23 -18.29
N VAL A 285 15.34 6.61 -17.80
CA VAL A 285 15.16 7.56 -16.70
C VAL A 285 15.26 6.80 -15.37
N PRO A 286 16.15 7.21 -14.45
CA PRO A 286 16.23 6.57 -13.13
C PRO A 286 14.96 6.81 -12.31
N PHE A 287 14.44 5.73 -11.74
CA PHE A 287 13.20 5.70 -10.95
C PHE A 287 13.53 5.47 -9.47
N TYR A 288 13.39 6.52 -8.67
CA TYR A 288 13.71 6.53 -7.25
C TYR A 288 12.44 6.45 -6.39
N VAL A 289 12.53 5.69 -5.30
CA VAL A 289 11.41 5.50 -4.38
C VAL A 289 11.77 6.09 -3.03
N ALA A 290 10.92 6.95 -2.49
CA ALA A 290 11.04 7.45 -1.13
C ALA A 290 10.13 6.62 -0.21
N ALA A 291 10.73 5.85 0.70
CA ALA A 291 10.01 4.94 1.58
C ALA A 291 10.63 4.88 2.97
N GLU A 292 9.79 4.95 3.99
CA GLU A 292 10.17 4.75 5.39
C GLU A 292 10.38 3.26 5.70
N THR A 293 11.31 2.91 6.59
CA THR A 293 11.59 1.48 6.88
C THR A 293 10.43 0.75 7.54
N HIS A 294 9.55 1.46 8.27
CA HIS A 294 8.33 0.88 8.86
C HIS A 294 7.22 0.56 7.84
N LYS A 295 7.47 0.79 6.55
CA LYS A 295 6.61 0.35 5.43
C LYS A 295 7.10 -0.93 4.76
N ILE A 296 8.20 -1.54 5.24
CA ILE A 296 8.72 -2.78 4.68
C ILE A 296 7.93 -3.96 5.27
N VAL A 297 7.41 -4.83 4.40
CA VAL A 297 6.55 -5.95 4.81
C VAL A 297 7.06 -7.30 4.27
N ARG A 298 6.77 -8.37 4.99
CA ARG A 298 7.08 -9.75 4.59
C ARG A 298 5.97 -10.36 3.71
N VAL A 299 5.69 -9.69 2.60
CA VAL A 299 4.79 -10.18 1.53
C VAL A 299 5.61 -10.32 0.25
N TYR A 300 5.27 -11.29 -0.60
CA TYR A 300 6.02 -11.60 -1.82
C TYR A 300 5.06 -11.83 -3.00
N PRO A 301 4.51 -10.77 -3.63
CA PRO A 301 3.75 -10.93 -4.86
C PRO A 301 4.69 -11.26 -6.03
N LEU A 302 4.32 -12.23 -6.87
CA LEU A 302 5.09 -12.55 -8.09
C LEU A 302 4.68 -11.65 -9.25
N SER A 303 3.40 -11.27 -9.28
CA SER A 303 2.79 -10.49 -10.36
C SER A 303 1.60 -9.66 -9.87
N GLN A 304 1.03 -8.84 -10.75
CA GLN A 304 -0.24 -8.13 -10.48
C GLN A 304 -1.38 -9.10 -10.10
N ALA A 305 -1.36 -10.31 -10.67
CA ALA A 305 -2.39 -11.33 -10.44
C ALA A 305 -2.31 -11.95 -9.04
N ASP A 306 -1.21 -11.77 -8.32
CA ASP A 306 -1.06 -12.30 -6.95
C ASP A 306 -1.55 -11.33 -5.87
N LEU A 307 -1.92 -10.09 -6.23
CA LEU A 307 -2.44 -9.13 -5.26
C LEU A 307 -3.68 -9.63 -4.49
N PRO A 308 -4.67 -10.29 -5.13
CA PRO A 308 -5.79 -10.91 -4.41
C PRO A 308 -5.36 -12.02 -3.45
N ARG A 309 -4.33 -12.80 -3.80
CA ARG A 309 -3.77 -13.85 -2.92
C ARG A 309 -3.06 -13.24 -1.71
N CYS A 310 -2.56 -12.02 -1.84
CA CYS A 310 -1.99 -11.23 -0.74
C CYS A 310 -3.06 -10.47 0.07
N GLY A 311 -4.35 -10.71 -0.18
CA GLY A 311 -5.47 -10.10 0.56
C GLY A 311 -5.95 -8.74 0.04
N VAL A 312 -5.38 -8.24 -1.06
CA VAL A 312 -5.84 -6.99 -1.69
C VAL A 312 -7.16 -7.22 -2.42
N ARG A 313 -8.20 -6.50 -2.00
CA ARG A 313 -9.52 -6.52 -2.64
C ARG A 313 -9.69 -5.24 -3.46
N GLN A 314 -9.77 -5.39 -4.78
CA GLN A 314 -9.99 -4.27 -5.70
C GLN A 314 -10.79 -4.69 -6.93
N ASP A 315 -11.78 -3.89 -7.29
CA ASP A 315 -12.72 -4.17 -8.39
C ASP A 315 -12.39 -3.32 -9.62
N VAL A 316 -11.19 -3.51 -10.17
CA VAL A 316 -10.70 -2.74 -11.33
C VAL A 316 -11.26 -3.28 -12.64
N LEU A 317 -11.47 -4.60 -12.72
CA LEU A 317 -11.95 -5.29 -13.90
C LEU A 317 -13.32 -5.90 -13.61
N GLN A 318 -14.36 -5.36 -14.22
CA GLN A 318 -15.71 -5.91 -14.18
C GLN A 318 -16.18 -6.16 -15.60
N PHE A 319 -16.30 -7.43 -15.97
CA PHE A 319 -16.83 -7.82 -17.26
C PHE A 319 -18.36 -7.88 -17.15
N LYS A 320 -19.03 -6.97 -17.84
CA LYS A 320 -20.50 -6.92 -17.93
C LYS A 320 -20.92 -7.05 -19.39
N THR A 321 -22.01 -7.75 -19.62
CA THR A 321 -22.68 -7.85 -20.92
C THR A 321 -23.86 -6.89 -20.97
N GLY A 322 -24.47 -6.69 -22.15
CA GLY A 322 -25.66 -5.84 -22.28
C GLY A 322 -26.82 -6.29 -21.40
N GLN A 323 -26.95 -7.60 -21.14
CA GLN A 323 -27.98 -8.17 -20.27
C GLN A 323 -27.73 -7.82 -18.80
N ASP A 324 -26.48 -7.86 -18.35
CA ASP A 324 -26.10 -7.53 -16.96
C ASP A 324 -26.33 -6.04 -16.62
N LEU A 325 -26.35 -5.16 -17.64
CA LEU A 325 -26.63 -3.73 -17.48
C LEU A 325 -28.13 -3.42 -17.39
N GLU A 326 -28.98 -4.25 -18.00
CA GLU A 326 -30.43 -4.10 -17.96
C GLU A 326 -31.00 -4.47 -16.58
N GLU A 327 -30.40 -5.43 -15.88
CA GLU A 327 -30.77 -5.82 -14.52
C GLU A 327 -30.37 -4.79 -13.45
N GLU A 328 -29.34 -3.97 -13.70
CA GLU A 328 -28.89 -2.90 -12.80
C GLU A 328 -29.57 -1.54 -13.04
N ALA A 329 -30.45 -1.43 -14.05
CA ALA A 329 -31.19 -0.20 -14.29
C ALA A 329 -32.15 0.07 -13.10
N PRO A 330 -31.99 1.16 -12.34
CA PRO A 330 -32.89 1.45 -11.23
C PRO A 330 -34.31 1.65 -11.76
N GLU A 331 -35.32 1.15 -11.04
CA GLU A 331 -36.72 1.52 -11.25
C GLU A 331 -36.79 3.05 -11.37
N LYS A 332 -37.04 3.54 -12.59
CA LYS A 332 -37.13 4.97 -12.87
C LYS A 332 -38.30 5.53 -12.05
N ASN A 333 -38.00 6.24 -10.97
CA ASN A 333 -38.97 7.11 -10.31
C ASN A 333 -39.49 8.11 -11.37
N PRO A 334 -40.78 8.13 -11.74
CA PRO A 334 -41.28 8.91 -12.89
C PRO A 334 -41.28 10.44 -12.72
N LEU A 335 -40.61 10.98 -11.70
CA LEU A 335 -40.69 12.38 -11.30
C LEU A 335 -39.29 12.97 -11.06
N SER A 336 -38.48 13.06 -12.10
CA SER A 336 -37.46 14.10 -12.19
C SER A 336 -37.26 14.51 -13.65
N VAL A 337 -38.09 15.46 -14.08
CA VAL A 337 -37.86 16.22 -15.30
C VAL A 337 -36.93 17.39 -14.93
N ALA A 338 -35.98 17.67 -15.81
CA ALA A 338 -35.10 18.85 -15.89
C ALA A 338 -33.79 18.81 -15.09
N GLY A 339 -32.70 18.59 -15.83
CA GLY A 339 -31.32 18.88 -15.42
C GLY A 339 -30.36 17.77 -15.80
N GLU A 340 -30.07 17.58 -17.10
CA GLU A 340 -28.93 16.78 -17.54
C GLU A 340 -27.65 17.39 -16.96
N LYS A 341 -27.18 16.85 -15.83
CA LYS A 341 -25.76 16.87 -15.52
C LYS A 341 -25.12 15.87 -16.45
N VAL A 342 -24.47 16.36 -17.49
CA VAL A 342 -23.48 15.58 -18.23
C VAL A 342 -22.37 15.27 -17.23
N GLU A 343 -22.39 14.08 -16.64
CA GLU A 343 -21.24 13.56 -15.92
C GLU A 343 -20.14 13.34 -16.96
N ASP A 344 -19.07 14.12 -16.86
CA ASP A 344 -17.89 13.94 -17.70
C ASP A 344 -17.36 12.51 -17.45
N PRO A 345 -17.24 11.64 -18.46
CA PRO A 345 -16.74 10.27 -18.29
C PRO A 345 -15.31 10.20 -17.71
N LEU A 346 -14.59 11.33 -17.68
CA LEU A 346 -13.26 11.49 -17.10
C LEU A 346 -13.27 12.06 -15.67
N SER A 347 -14.44 12.44 -15.15
CA SER A 347 -14.56 12.94 -13.79
C SER A 347 -14.60 11.80 -12.78
N LEU A 348 -13.45 11.54 -12.15
CA LEU A 348 -13.30 10.65 -10.99
C LEU A 348 -14.01 11.18 -9.72
N GLU A 349 -14.75 12.29 -9.81
CA GLU A 349 -15.42 12.94 -8.68
C GLU A 349 -16.55 12.10 -8.07
N GLY A 350 -17.08 11.12 -8.81
CA GLY A 350 -18.12 10.19 -8.36
C GLY A 350 -17.65 9.11 -7.37
N GLN A 351 -16.34 8.95 -7.12
CA GLN A 351 -15.80 7.91 -6.22
C GLN A 351 -15.46 8.42 -4.81
N LYS A 352 -16.31 9.26 -4.22
CA LYS A 352 -16.19 9.59 -2.80
C LYS A 352 -16.51 8.35 -1.94
N GLY A 353 -15.47 7.62 -1.54
CA GLY A 353 -15.55 6.53 -0.56
C GLY A 353 -14.98 5.18 -0.98
N LYS A 354 -14.56 4.98 -2.24
CA LYS A 354 -13.83 3.77 -2.64
C LYS A 354 -12.34 3.98 -2.41
N ALA A 355 -11.69 3.01 -1.76
CA ALA A 355 -10.22 3.01 -1.62
C ALA A 355 -9.58 3.01 -3.01
N ALA A 356 -8.58 3.86 -3.21
CA ALA A 356 -7.89 3.94 -4.50
C ALA A 356 -7.24 2.57 -4.81
N PRO A 357 -7.38 2.06 -6.04
CA PRO A 357 -6.78 0.79 -6.42
C PRO A 357 -5.25 0.89 -6.40
N VAL A 358 -4.60 -0.27 -6.25
CA VAL A 358 -3.14 -0.38 -6.15
C VAL A 358 -2.58 -1.24 -7.26
N ASP A 359 -1.30 -1.03 -7.56
CA ASP A 359 -0.51 -1.88 -8.43
C ASP A 359 0.80 -2.32 -7.76
N TYR A 360 1.36 -3.39 -8.28
CA TYR A 360 2.65 -3.93 -7.87
C TYR A 360 3.73 -3.50 -8.85
N THR A 361 4.79 -2.84 -8.39
CA THR A 361 5.96 -2.49 -9.20
C THR A 361 7.10 -3.46 -8.90
N PRO A 362 7.54 -4.29 -9.86
CA PRO A 362 8.67 -5.19 -9.68
C PRO A 362 9.99 -4.47 -9.36
N PRO A 363 10.89 -5.09 -8.57
CA PRO A 363 12.14 -4.47 -8.13
C PRO A 363 13.10 -4.10 -9.26
N GLU A 364 13.04 -4.77 -10.41
CA GLU A 364 13.90 -4.54 -11.59
C GLU A 364 13.69 -3.17 -12.28
N LEU A 365 12.55 -2.54 -12.01
CA LEU A 365 12.22 -1.20 -12.47
C LEU A 365 12.68 -0.11 -11.50
N VAL A 366 13.01 -0.48 -10.26
CA VAL A 366 13.41 0.45 -9.21
C VAL A 366 14.92 0.66 -9.24
N SER A 367 15.34 1.91 -9.41
CA SER A 367 16.76 2.26 -9.42
C SER A 367 17.35 2.25 -8.02
N SER A 368 16.69 2.87 -7.05
CA SER A 368 17.07 2.82 -5.63
C SER A 368 15.91 3.23 -4.73
N ILE A 369 15.92 2.72 -3.50
CA ILE A 369 14.96 3.04 -2.44
C ILE A 369 15.67 3.92 -1.41
N ILE A 370 15.16 5.13 -1.20
CA ILE A 370 15.69 6.13 -0.28
C ILE A 370 14.94 5.99 1.04
N THR A 371 15.66 5.53 2.06
CA THR A 371 15.16 5.35 3.43
C THR A 371 15.92 6.27 4.40
N GLU A 372 15.41 6.43 5.62
CA GLU A 372 16.07 7.16 6.69
C GLU A 372 17.41 6.53 7.09
N GLN A 373 17.53 5.20 6.96
CA GLN A 373 18.75 4.42 7.22
C GLN A 373 19.78 4.52 6.08
N GLY A 374 19.41 5.12 4.94
CA GLY A 374 20.29 5.27 3.77
C GLY A 374 19.61 4.88 2.47
N VAL A 375 20.37 4.98 1.39
CA VAL A 375 19.92 4.54 0.07
C VAL A 375 20.19 3.05 -0.05
N LYS A 376 19.17 2.30 -0.46
CA LYS A 376 19.17 0.84 -0.55
C LYS A 376 18.86 0.42 -1.97
N MET A 377 19.55 -0.61 -2.43
CA MET A 377 19.15 -1.34 -3.63
C MET A 377 17.95 -2.24 -3.29
N PRO A 378 17.07 -2.55 -4.25
CA PRO A 378 15.93 -3.45 -4.00
C PRO A 378 16.34 -4.78 -3.34
N ALA A 379 17.47 -5.37 -3.77
CA ALA A 379 17.99 -6.60 -3.18
C ALA A 379 18.37 -6.49 -1.69
N ALA A 380 18.79 -5.30 -1.23
CA ALA A 380 19.18 -5.05 0.16
C ALA A 380 17.98 -4.86 1.10
N VAL A 381 16.74 -4.85 0.57
CA VAL A 381 15.52 -4.79 1.39
C VAL A 381 15.35 -6.08 2.20
N TYR A 382 15.81 -7.21 1.68
CA TYR A 382 15.75 -8.48 2.40
C TYR A 382 16.59 -8.43 3.70
N ASP A 383 17.76 -7.79 3.66
CA ASP A 383 18.61 -7.61 4.85
C ASP A 383 17.91 -6.74 5.91
N LEU A 384 17.21 -5.69 5.48
CA LEU A 384 16.40 -4.86 6.39
C LEU A 384 15.27 -5.65 7.04
N LEU A 385 14.66 -6.59 6.31
CA LEU A 385 13.68 -7.51 6.89
C LEU A 385 14.34 -8.45 7.89
N LEU A 386 15.53 -8.99 7.62
CA LEU A 386 16.23 -9.83 8.59
C LEU A 386 16.47 -9.06 9.90
N ASP A 387 16.95 -7.81 9.83
CA ASP A 387 17.18 -6.96 11.02
C ASP A 387 15.90 -6.69 11.84
N ILE A 388 14.73 -6.68 11.20
CA ILE A 388 13.43 -6.46 11.86
C ILE A 388 12.90 -7.75 12.51
N TYR A 389 13.12 -8.90 11.87
CA TYR A 389 12.50 -10.19 12.24
C TYR A 389 13.44 -11.15 12.98
N THR A 390 14.73 -10.82 13.10
CA THR A 390 15.74 -11.54 13.91
C THR A 390 16.19 -10.68 15.09
#